data_AF-A0AAN8EYG6-F1
#
_entry.id   AF-A0AAN8EYG6-F1
#
_cell.length_a   1.000
_cell.length_b   1.000
_cell.length_c   1.000
_cell.angle_alpha   90.00
_cell.angle_beta   90.00
_cell.angle_gamma   90.00
#
_symmetry.space_group_name_H-M   'P 1'
#
loop_
_entity.id
_entity.type
_entity.pdbx_description
1 polymer ?
#
loop_
_entity_poly.entity_id
_entity_poly.type
_entity_poly.pdbx_seq_one_letter_code
_entity_poly.pdbx_strand_id
1 'polypeptide(L)'
;MYKEFSMDKRMEYVSALLDVVDRDRTRSHLMLPILASADGVDERLKVIFRCCNAGYKDLSKLDISVLSHLVLQPLYDKQRVSTRGDQTKLDKFARILRSFGVGSDSVWQTMYAWWQHRNAREKRMADLGLAPRPYAKELQRWLREHYTLTFEVEKKAQFQSPPVRFNYDRLKKFVNDRDSSKVHAFLSSYGWPEDTDYKEIVPDILVLYLDHEEWGNVKKMLTSLSAQSGRWQKDNEFPHCPLENYHLLQILRRLSNEGDEISVRKLINYAFELRRLFPEAIARYETFFNTMHEYNRLFGKCFERLPNPSVEKVDECIDLLRTLIKLEILQLHPNETLTCVFIGNILRKLGWEEAVNTWMKFQSGLYCSNGMVALLLYCLAQNSDNSKHNIQYVLHKAQNFLPQSRVHCLHAAVLVAKRYVEEAATYLVEHKEEIDPLDCVMAMRFMNSFKAKLIDEEFIRQFAEHCLKHTKFMEDTEAVRQMQVDWIRTCEQRNLAPLALRLYNLFKQYGVSLQDDEKLRLWKVCGEHEHLARRWIYEPKGFLKICADDVLIRNTDIWEIQRALESEVSTLQCSSL
;
A
#
# COMPACT_ATOMS: atom_id res chain seq x y z
N MET A 1 -11.03 16.38 36.28
CA MET A 1 -10.03 16.10 35.23
C MET A 1 -10.42 16.68 33.86
N TYR A 2 -11.66 16.58 33.37
CA TYR A 2 -12.05 17.15 32.05
C TYR A 2 -12.23 18.68 31.97
N LYS A 3 -12.36 19.39 33.11
CA LYS A 3 -12.56 20.85 33.15
C LYS A 3 -11.34 21.67 32.70
N GLU A 4 -10.17 21.06 32.63
CA GLU A 4 -8.91 21.73 32.20
C GLU A 4 -8.63 21.55 30.70
N PHE A 5 -9.40 20.70 30.00
CA PHE A 5 -9.21 20.49 28.57
C PHE A 5 -9.78 21.64 27.77
N SER A 6 -9.12 21.99 26.66
CA SER A 6 -9.70 22.87 25.64
C SER A 6 -10.94 22.22 25.02
N MET A 7 -11.88 23.03 24.53
CA MET A 7 -13.09 22.54 23.87
C MET A 7 -12.78 21.60 22.69
N ASP A 8 -11.67 21.80 22.00
CA ASP A 8 -11.22 20.91 20.92
C ASP A 8 -10.88 19.51 21.41
N LYS A 9 -10.07 19.40 22.47
CA LYS A 9 -9.74 18.10 23.08
C LYS A 9 -10.99 17.43 23.65
N ARG A 10 -11.89 18.18 24.30
CA ARG A 10 -13.15 17.62 24.82
C ARG A 10 -14.01 17.06 23.70
N MET A 11 -14.14 17.78 22.58
CA MET A 11 -14.94 17.33 21.44
C MET A 11 -14.34 16.10 20.75
N GLU A 12 -13.03 15.94 20.74
CA GLU A 12 -12.36 14.73 20.22
C GLU A 12 -12.73 13.48 21.05
N TYR A 13 -12.64 13.57 22.39
CA TYR A 13 -13.10 12.50 23.28
C TYR A 13 -14.59 12.24 23.18
N VAL A 14 -15.40 13.30 23.07
CA VAL A 14 -16.86 13.17 22.92
C VAL A 14 -17.21 12.53 21.59
N SER A 15 -16.51 12.84 20.49
CA SER A 15 -16.73 12.18 19.19
C SER A 15 -16.48 10.68 19.30
N ALA A 16 -15.34 10.28 19.88
CA ALA A 16 -15.00 8.88 20.10
C ALA A 16 -16.01 8.17 21.02
N LEU A 17 -16.54 8.86 22.04
CA LEU A 17 -17.57 8.32 22.92
C LEU A 17 -18.92 8.16 22.19
N LEU A 18 -19.29 9.11 21.34
CA LEU A 18 -20.52 9.05 20.55
C LEU A 18 -20.48 7.89 19.54
N ASP A 19 -19.31 7.59 18.98
CA ASP A 19 -19.09 6.41 18.13
C ASP A 19 -19.39 5.08 18.85
N VAL A 20 -19.15 5.03 20.15
CA VAL A 20 -19.41 3.85 20.99
C VAL A 20 -20.86 3.82 21.51
N VAL A 21 -21.40 4.97 21.91
CA VAL A 21 -22.66 5.07 22.68
C VAL A 21 -23.90 5.29 21.80
N ASP A 22 -23.76 5.92 20.64
CA ASP A 22 -24.86 6.20 19.71
C ASP A 22 -24.37 6.18 18.26
N ARG A 23 -23.93 5.00 17.80
CA ARG A 23 -23.38 4.77 16.45
C ARG A 23 -24.27 5.31 15.33
N ASP A 24 -25.59 5.20 15.49
CA ASP A 24 -26.58 5.61 14.49
C ASP A 24 -27.09 7.05 14.66
N ARG A 25 -26.57 7.79 15.65
CA ARG A 25 -26.87 9.23 15.88
C ARG A 25 -28.34 9.54 16.08
N THR A 26 -29.05 8.62 16.71
CA THR A 26 -30.50 8.70 16.93
C THR A 26 -30.86 9.49 18.19
N ARG A 27 -29.91 9.67 19.11
CA ARG A 27 -30.09 10.25 20.44
C ARG A 27 -29.66 11.72 20.47
N SER A 28 -30.39 12.58 19.77
CA SER A 28 -30.07 14.03 19.66
C SER A 28 -29.88 14.73 21.01
N HIS A 29 -30.54 14.28 22.08
CA HIS A 29 -30.41 14.84 23.43
C HIS A 29 -28.98 14.81 24.00
N LEU A 30 -28.08 13.97 23.48
CA LEU A 30 -26.67 13.93 23.87
C LEU A 30 -25.92 15.24 23.56
N MET A 31 -26.47 16.09 22.69
CA MET A 31 -25.92 17.43 22.42
C MET A 31 -26.07 18.39 23.61
N LEU A 32 -27.11 18.23 24.44
CA LEU A 32 -27.47 19.23 25.46
C LEU A 32 -26.41 19.41 26.56
N PRO A 33 -25.83 18.34 27.16
CA PRO A 33 -24.79 18.49 28.18
C PRO A 33 -23.53 19.16 27.63
N ILE A 34 -23.20 18.92 26.35
CA ILE A 34 -22.04 19.52 25.68
C ILE A 34 -22.28 21.02 25.48
N LEU A 35 -23.47 21.40 25.02
CA LEU A 35 -23.86 22.80 24.87
C LEU A 35 -23.88 23.56 26.20
N ALA A 36 -24.32 22.90 27.28
CA ALA A 36 -24.30 23.47 28.62
C ALA A 36 -22.88 23.70 29.14
N SER A 37 -21.91 22.90 28.68
CA SER A 37 -20.51 23.00 29.10
C SER A 37 -19.68 24.06 28.36
N ALA A 38 -20.23 24.64 27.28
CA ALA A 38 -19.56 25.62 26.43
C ALA A 38 -19.81 27.07 26.88
N ASP A 39 -18.76 27.90 26.77
CA ASP A 39 -18.77 29.27 27.26
C ASP A 39 -19.26 30.24 26.17
N GLY A 40 -20.42 30.84 26.43
CA GLY A 40 -21.04 31.80 25.51
C GLY A 40 -21.63 31.18 24.24
N VAL A 41 -22.29 32.02 23.44
CA VAL A 41 -23.08 31.56 22.29
C VAL A 41 -22.23 31.13 21.09
N ASP A 42 -21.05 31.74 20.89
CA ASP A 42 -20.18 31.42 19.76
C ASP A 42 -19.56 30.04 19.89
N GLU A 43 -19.15 29.64 21.09
CA GLU A 43 -18.65 28.28 21.32
C GLU A 43 -19.76 27.24 21.20
N ARG A 44 -20.97 27.55 21.67
CA ARG A 44 -22.15 26.68 21.51
C ARG A 44 -22.50 26.48 20.04
N LEU A 45 -22.36 27.50 19.19
CA LEU A 45 -22.53 27.35 17.74
C LEU A 45 -21.47 26.43 17.12
N LYS A 46 -20.20 26.54 17.55
CA LYS A 46 -19.15 25.60 17.10
C LYS A 46 -19.45 24.16 17.52
N VAL A 47 -19.99 23.95 18.72
CA VAL A 47 -20.46 22.64 19.19
C VAL A 47 -21.59 22.12 18.30
N ILE A 48 -22.60 22.95 18.00
CA ILE A 48 -23.70 22.60 17.09
C ILE A 48 -23.14 22.14 15.74
N PHE A 49 -22.25 22.91 15.13
CA PHE A 49 -21.67 22.54 13.83
C PHE A 49 -20.93 21.21 13.86
N ARG A 50 -20.17 20.94 14.93
CA ARG A 50 -19.49 19.64 15.09
C ARG A 50 -20.47 18.49 15.28
N CYS A 51 -21.54 18.68 16.05
CA CYS A 51 -22.58 17.68 16.23
C CYS A 51 -23.37 17.42 14.93
N CYS A 52 -23.67 18.47 14.15
CA CYS A 52 -24.32 18.33 12.85
C CYS A 52 -23.42 17.57 11.85
N ASN A 53 -22.12 17.86 11.83
CA ASN A 53 -21.14 17.10 11.03
C ASN A 53 -21.02 15.64 11.48
N ALA A 54 -21.21 15.37 12.78
CA ALA A 54 -21.22 14.03 13.34
C ALA A 54 -22.54 13.27 13.10
N GLY A 55 -23.56 13.89 12.50
CA GLY A 55 -24.83 13.26 12.12
C GLY A 55 -26.09 13.80 12.81
N TYR A 56 -25.95 14.64 13.85
CA TYR A 56 -27.10 15.24 14.55
C TYR A 56 -27.61 16.49 13.83
N LYS A 57 -28.33 16.28 12.73
CA LYS A 57 -28.77 17.35 11.81
C LYS A 57 -30.03 18.10 12.26
N ASP A 58 -30.77 17.53 13.21
CA ASP A 58 -32.08 18.05 13.64
C ASP A 58 -32.05 18.62 15.06
N LEU A 59 -32.07 19.95 15.19
CA LEU A 59 -32.08 20.64 16.47
C LEU A 59 -33.47 20.67 17.10
N SER A 60 -34.54 20.44 16.33
CA SER A 60 -35.91 20.50 16.83
C SER A 60 -36.22 19.37 17.82
N LYS A 61 -35.44 18.28 17.76
CA LYS A 61 -35.50 17.14 18.68
C LYS A 61 -34.92 17.42 20.06
N LEU A 62 -34.25 18.56 20.24
CA LEU A 62 -33.70 18.98 21.53
C LEU A 62 -34.77 19.64 22.39
N ASP A 63 -34.59 19.61 23.71
CA ASP A 63 -35.45 20.36 24.63
C ASP A 63 -35.35 21.86 24.31
N ILE A 64 -36.46 22.43 23.83
CA ILE A 64 -36.53 23.81 23.37
C ILE A 64 -36.35 24.83 24.50
N SER A 65 -36.69 24.48 25.74
CA SER A 65 -36.48 25.36 26.91
C SER A 65 -34.99 25.55 27.15
N VAL A 66 -34.24 24.45 27.14
CA VAL A 66 -32.78 24.44 27.30
C VAL A 66 -32.11 25.10 26.10
N LEU A 67 -32.51 24.74 24.88
CA LEU A 67 -31.95 25.31 23.65
C LEU A 67 -32.22 26.81 23.56
N SER A 68 -33.42 27.28 23.96
CA SER A 68 -33.76 28.70 24.01
C SER A 68 -32.88 29.45 24.98
N HIS A 69 -32.57 28.89 26.15
CA HIS A 69 -31.75 29.56 27.16
C HIS A 69 -30.26 29.60 26.76
N LEU A 70 -29.73 28.48 26.24
CA LEU A 70 -28.31 28.36 25.93
C LEU A 70 -27.92 28.98 24.59
N VAL A 71 -28.80 28.92 23.58
CA VAL A 71 -28.44 29.25 22.19
C VAL A 71 -29.40 30.26 21.57
N LEU A 72 -30.71 29.99 21.51
CA LEU A 72 -31.61 30.79 20.67
C LEU A 72 -31.75 32.23 21.17
N GLN A 73 -31.95 32.42 22.49
CA GLN A 73 -32.08 33.74 23.08
C GLN A 73 -30.77 34.54 23.05
N PRO A 74 -29.62 34.00 23.52
CA PRO A 74 -28.35 34.72 23.43
C PRO A 74 -27.95 35.08 21.99
N LEU A 75 -28.22 34.18 21.03
CA LEU A 75 -27.90 34.42 19.62
C LEU A 75 -28.77 35.52 19.03
N TYR A 76 -30.07 35.52 19.36
CA TYR A 76 -30.96 36.60 18.97
C TYR A 76 -30.51 37.91 19.58
N ASP A 77 -30.26 37.99 20.89
CA ASP A 77 -29.88 39.24 21.57
C ASP A 77 -28.59 39.85 21.00
N LYS A 78 -27.64 39.01 20.55
CA LYS A 78 -26.40 39.45 19.89
C LYS A 78 -26.61 40.10 18.51
N GLN A 79 -27.72 39.83 17.80
CA GLN A 79 -27.95 40.40 16.47
C GLN A 79 -28.38 41.87 16.53
N ARG A 80 -27.70 42.73 15.78
CA ARG A 80 -28.09 44.13 15.54
C ARG A 80 -29.17 44.21 14.46
N VAL A 81 -30.14 45.11 14.67
CA VAL A 81 -31.15 45.47 13.66
C VAL A 81 -30.41 46.00 12.42
N SER A 82 -30.66 45.42 11.24
CA SER A 82 -30.08 45.91 10.00
C SER A 82 -30.74 47.24 9.62
N THR A 83 -29.96 48.28 9.36
CA THR A 83 -30.42 49.53 8.73
C THR A 83 -30.33 49.50 7.21
N ARG A 84 -29.82 48.40 6.62
CA ARG A 84 -29.76 48.17 5.17
C ARG A 84 -30.41 46.83 4.80
N GLY A 85 -31.44 46.91 3.97
CA GLY A 85 -32.21 45.80 3.39
C GLY A 85 -33.36 45.28 4.26
N ASP A 86 -34.41 44.75 3.63
CA ASP A 86 -35.65 44.20 4.24
C ASP A 86 -35.43 42.93 5.12
N GLN A 87 -34.19 42.61 5.50
CA GLN A 87 -33.89 41.39 6.28
C GLN A 87 -34.15 41.61 7.76
N THR A 88 -35.07 40.82 8.32
CA THR A 88 -35.40 40.83 9.74
C THR A 88 -34.26 40.26 10.59
N LYS A 89 -34.30 40.55 11.89
CA LYS A 89 -33.37 39.97 12.88
C LYS A 89 -33.47 38.43 12.92
N LEU A 90 -34.66 37.89 12.67
CA LEU A 90 -34.93 36.45 12.57
C LEU A 90 -34.34 35.83 11.30
N ASP A 91 -34.26 36.57 10.18
CA ASP A 91 -33.62 36.08 8.95
C ASP A 91 -32.11 35.90 9.11
N LYS A 92 -31.47 36.87 9.78
CA LYS A 92 -30.04 36.78 10.13
C LYS A 92 -29.79 35.58 11.05
N PHE A 93 -30.66 35.40 12.04
CA PHE A 93 -30.60 34.26 12.96
C PHE A 93 -30.72 32.92 12.23
N ALA A 94 -31.74 32.75 11.37
CA ALA A 94 -31.94 31.54 10.60
C ALA A 94 -30.77 31.26 9.64
N ARG A 95 -30.20 32.30 9.02
CA ARG A 95 -29.01 32.19 8.17
C ARG A 95 -27.79 31.73 8.96
N ILE A 96 -27.59 32.22 10.18
CA ILE A 96 -26.50 31.78 11.05
C ILE A 96 -26.67 30.29 11.38
N LEU A 97 -27.84 29.85 11.84
CA LEU A 97 -28.06 28.42 12.12
C LEU A 97 -27.79 27.53 10.90
N ARG A 98 -28.21 27.96 9.71
CA ARG A 98 -27.88 27.26 8.45
C ARG A 98 -26.39 27.21 8.15
N SER A 99 -25.64 28.30 8.39
CA SER A 99 -24.18 28.31 8.17
C SER A 99 -23.42 27.40 9.14
N PHE A 100 -24.03 27.02 10.26
CA PHE A 100 -23.50 26.04 11.21
C PHE A 100 -24.07 24.63 10.99
N GLY A 101 -24.60 24.32 9.79
CA GLY A 101 -24.91 22.96 9.35
C GLY A 101 -26.31 22.44 9.70
N VAL A 102 -27.20 23.30 10.19
CA VAL A 102 -28.60 22.94 10.50
C VAL A 102 -29.45 23.03 9.23
N GLY A 103 -30.21 21.97 8.92
CA GLY A 103 -31.12 21.93 7.75
C GLY A 103 -32.18 23.03 7.79
N SER A 104 -32.64 23.50 6.62
CA SER A 104 -33.67 24.57 6.53
C SER A 104 -35.01 24.17 7.17
N ASP A 105 -35.38 22.90 7.01
CA ASP A 105 -36.51 22.25 7.65
C ASP A 105 -36.37 22.22 9.19
N SER A 106 -35.21 21.79 9.69
CA SER A 106 -34.84 21.74 11.10
C SER A 106 -34.80 23.13 11.73
N VAL A 107 -34.28 24.15 11.02
CA VAL A 107 -34.34 25.55 11.46
C VAL A 107 -35.78 26.02 11.59
N TRP A 108 -36.64 25.75 10.60
CA TRP A 108 -38.05 26.12 10.66
C TRP A 108 -38.77 25.42 11.83
N GLN A 109 -38.56 24.12 12.00
CA GLN A 109 -39.13 23.33 13.11
C GLN A 109 -38.63 23.81 14.48
N THR A 110 -37.35 24.17 14.58
CA THR A 110 -36.78 24.76 15.80
C THR A 110 -37.41 26.12 16.11
N MET A 111 -37.63 26.96 15.10
CA MET A 111 -38.32 28.24 15.27
C MET A 111 -39.81 28.06 15.62
N TYR A 112 -40.44 27.01 15.10
CA TYR A 112 -41.81 26.62 15.46
C TYR A 112 -41.92 26.16 16.91
N ALA A 113 -41.02 25.28 17.35
CA ALA A 113 -40.94 24.87 18.76
C ALA A 113 -40.66 26.07 19.66
N TRP A 114 -39.78 27.00 19.24
CA TRP A 114 -39.48 28.21 20.00
C TRP A 114 -40.69 29.13 20.11
N TRP A 115 -41.46 29.27 19.02
CA TRP A 115 -42.73 30.00 19.02
C TRP A 115 -43.73 29.40 19.99
N GLN A 116 -43.93 28.08 19.98
CA GLN A 116 -44.86 27.41 20.90
C GLN A 116 -44.46 27.66 22.36
N HIS A 117 -43.17 27.50 22.68
CA HIS A 117 -42.63 27.75 24.01
C HIS A 117 -42.82 29.22 24.43
N ARG A 118 -42.58 30.17 23.51
CA ARG A 118 -42.76 31.62 23.75
C ARG A 118 -44.22 31.99 23.95
N ASN A 119 -45.12 31.51 23.10
CA ASN A 119 -46.55 31.76 23.17
C ASN A 119 -47.14 31.23 24.50
N ALA A 120 -46.71 30.06 24.95
CA ALA A 120 -47.13 29.51 26.25
C ALA A 120 -46.63 30.35 27.43
N ARG A 121 -45.40 30.87 27.35
CA ARG A 121 -44.82 31.74 28.38
C ARG A 121 -45.49 33.12 28.41
N GLU A 122 -45.72 33.73 27.25
CA GLU A 122 -46.35 35.05 27.12
C GLU A 122 -47.78 35.09 27.66
N LYS A 123 -48.57 34.04 27.40
CA LYS A 123 -49.94 33.90 27.95
C LYS A 123 -50.00 33.83 29.48
N ARG A 124 -48.90 33.47 30.14
CA ARG A 124 -48.81 33.34 31.60
C ARG A 124 -48.26 34.61 32.28
N MET A 125 -47.89 35.64 31.52
CA MET A 125 -47.34 36.88 32.07
C MET A 125 -48.41 37.96 32.17
N ALA A 126 -48.40 38.70 33.28
CA ALA A 126 -49.31 39.82 33.51
C ALA A 126 -48.93 41.07 32.69
N ASP A 127 -47.65 41.24 32.36
CA ASP A 127 -47.14 42.34 31.53
C ASP A 127 -46.24 41.80 30.41
N LEU A 128 -46.63 42.10 29.16
CA LEU A 128 -45.90 41.72 27.95
C LEU A 128 -44.68 42.61 27.70
N GLY A 129 -44.60 43.81 28.28
CA GLY A 129 -43.48 44.74 28.10
C GLY A 129 -42.17 44.25 28.71
N LEU A 130 -42.24 43.34 29.68
CA LEU A 130 -41.10 42.70 30.33
C LEU A 130 -40.63 41.41 29.63
N ALA A 131 -41.32 40.98 28.56
CA ALA A 131 -40.97 39.75 27.86
C ALA A 131 -39.67 39.94 27.04
N PRO A 132 -38.71 38.99 27.11
CA PRO A 132 -37.56 39.02 26.23
C PRO A 132 -38.01 38.76 24.79
N ARG A 133 -37.65 39.67 23.86
CA ARG A 133 -37.87 39.49 22.42
C ARG A 133 -37.06 38.30 21.87
N PRO A 134 -37.48 37.65 20.76
CA PRO A 134 -38.63 37.98 19.90
C PRO A 134 -39.96 37.62 20.55
N TYR A 135 -41.01 38.41 20.26
CA TYR A 135 -42.37 38.08 20.70
C TYR A 135 -42.93 36.90 19.92
N ALA A 136 -43.87 36.16 20.50
CA ALA A 136 -44.52 35.04 19.81
C ALA A 136 -45.17 35.48 18.49
N LYS A 137 -45.71 36.71 18.40
CA LYS A 137 -46.26 37.25 17.14
C LYS A 137 -45.20 37.46 16.06
N GLU A 138 -43.98 37.85 16.43
CA GLU A 138 -42.87 38.05 15.49
C GLU A 138 -42.39 36.71 14.91
N LEU A 139 -42.22 35.70 15.78
CA LEU A 139 -41.90 34.33 15.34
C LEU A 139 -43.03 33.73 14.48
N GLN A 140 -44.29 33.95 14.84
CA GLN A 140 -45.43 33.46 14.07
C GLN A 140 -45.48 34.07 12.66
N ARG A 141 -45.17 35.37 12.54
CA ARG A 141 -45.10 36.06 11.25
C ARG A 141 -44.00 35.44 10.38
N TRP A 142 -42.79 35.31 10.94
CA TRP A 142 -41.66 34.70 10.25
C TRP A 142 -41.97 33.26 9.79
N LEU A 143 -42.57 32.45 10.65
CA LEU A 143 -42.93 31.06 10.32
C LEU A 143 -43.90 30.98 9.13
N ARG A 144 -44.86 31.91 9.04
CA ARG A 144 -45.82 31.98 7.92
C ARG A 144 -45.15 32.43 6.63
N GLU A 145 -44.31 33.47 6.70
CA GLU A 145 -43.58 34.00 5.54
C GLU A 145 -42.60 32.97 4.95
N HIS A 146 -42.00 32.13 5.80
CA HIS A 146 -41.02 31.12 5.37
C HIS A 146 -41.59 29.71 5.18
N TYR A 147 -42.87 29.48 5.43
CA TYR A 147 -43.48 28.13 5.29
C TYR A 147 -43.42 27.63 3.83
N THR A 148 -43.84 28.47 2.89
CA THR A 148 -43.86 28.13 1.46
C THR A 148 -42.45 28.00 0.89
N LEU A 149 -41.51 28.86 1.32
CA LEU A 149 -40.10 28.78 0.97
C LEU A 149 -39.43 27.50 1.46
N THR A 150 -39.78 27.03 2.66
CA THR A 150 -39.19 25.82 3.25
C THR A 150 -39.84 24.54 2.72
N PHE A 151 -41.17 24.47 2.61
CA PHE A 151 -41.88 23.20 2.35
C PHE A 151 -42.61 23.11 0.99
N GLU A 152 -42.91 24.22 0.31
CA GLU A 152 -43.58 24.20 -1.00
C GLU A 152 -42.59 24.26 -2.18
N VAL A 153 -41.43 24.90 -2.00
CA VAL A 153 -40.33 24.83 -2.97
C VAL A 153 -39.73 23.41 -3.02
N GLU A 154 -39.68 22.69 -1.89
CA GLU A 154 -39.26 21.28 -1.84
C GLU A 154 -40.18 20.33 -2.61
N LYS A 155 -41.50 20.62 -2.67
CA LYS A 155 -42.45 19.86 -3.50
C LYS A 155 -42.29 20.10 -5.01
N LYS A 156 -41.79 21.25 -5.44
CA LYS A 156 -41.45 21.52 -6.85
C LYS A 156 -40.03 21.07 -7.22
N ALA A 157 -39.11 21.04 -6.26
CA ALA A 157 -37.75 20.51 -6.42
C ALA A 157 -37.71 18.97 -6.55
N GLN A 158 -38.76 18.26 -6.13
CA GLN A 158 -38.91 16.82 -6.41
C GLN A 158 -39.09 16.49 -7.92
N PHE A 159 -39.43 17.47 -8.76
CA PHE A 159 -39.71 17.25 -10.19
C PHE A 159 -38.77 17.98 -11.16
N GLN A 160 -37.75 18.69 -10.69
CA GLN A 160 -36.72 19.24 -11.57
C GLN A 160 -35.32 19.01 -11.01
N SER A 161 -34.62 18.10 -11.68
CA SER A 161 -33.25 17.66 -11.44
C SER A 161 -33.08 16.88 -10.14
N PRO A 162 -32.40 15.72 -10.15
CA PRO A 162 -32.07 15.06 -8.89
C PRO A 162 -31.28 16.06 -8.03
N PRO A 163 -31.44 16.05 -6.69
CA PRO A 163 -30.39 16.61 -5.84
C PRO A 163 -29.09 15.97 -6.33
N VAL A 164 -28.00 16.72 -6.48
CA VAL A 164 -26.72 16.12 -6.91
C VAL A 164 -26.43 14.99 -5.93
N ARG A 165 -26.80 13.77 -6.30
CA ARG A 165 -26.35 12.56 -5.65
C ARG A 165 -24.86 12.62 -5.88
N PHE A 166 -24.10 12.83 -4.82
CA PHE A 166 -22.66 12.73 -4.84
C PHE A 166 -22.34 11.25 -5.07
N ASN A 167 -22.50 10.82 -6.32
CA ASN A 167 -22.42 9.43 -6.70
C ASN A 167 -20.95 9.07 -6.85
N TYR A 168 -20.62 7.84 -6.45
CA TYR A 168 -19.36 7.20 -6.72
C TYR A 168 -18.86 7.44 -8.16
N ASP A 169 -19.74 7.43 -9.16
CA ASP A 169 -19.42 7.68 -10.58
C ASP A 169 -18.69 9.00 -10.84
N ARG A 170 -19.01 10.05 -10.10
CA ARG A 170 -18.38 11.36 -10.30
C ARG A 170 -16.97 11.39 -9.72
N LEU A 171 -16.78 10.79 -8.54
CA LEU A 171 -15.45 10.58 -7.96
C LEU A 171 -14.60 9.70 -8.89
N LYS A 172 -15.18 8.59 -9.36
CA LYS A 172 -14.56 7.66 -10.31
C LYS A 172 -14.13 8.36 -11.60
N LYS A 173 -14.96 9.25 -12.14
CA LYS A 173 -14.60 10.07 -13.29
C LYS A 173 -13.38 10.97 -13.01
N PHE A 174 -13.34 11.66 -11.88
CA PHE A 174 -12.19 12.51 -11.53
C PHE A 174 -10.89 11.71 -11.31
N VAL A 175 -11.00 10.50 -10.77
CA VAL A 175 -9.86 9.58 -10.62
C VAL A 175 -9.38 9.09 -11.99
N ASN A 176 -10.30 8.69 -12.88
CA ASN A 176 -9.98 8.27 -14.24
C ASN A 176 -9.35 9.39 -15.08
N ASP A 177 -9.81 10.63 -14.87
CA ASP A 177 -9.26 11.84 -15.50
C ASP A 177 -7.88 12.23 -14.90
N ARG A 178 -7.40 11.52 -13.85
CA ARG A 178 -6.15 11.76 -13.11
C ARG A 178 -5.99 13.18 -12.56
N ASP A 179 -7.10 13.81 -12.17
CA ASP A 179 -7.10 15.18 -11.67
C ASP A 179 -7.06 15.21 -10.13
N SER A 180 -5.84 15.23 -9.56
CA SER A 180 -5.66 15.17 -8.10
C SER A 180 -6.36 16.32 -7.37
N SER A 181 -6.35 17.52 -7.95
CA SER A 181 -6.95 18.71 -7.37
C SER A 181 -8.47 18.60 -7.28
N LYS A 182 -9.13 18.06 -8.32
CA LYS A 182 -10.58 17.81 -8.28
C LYS A 182 -10.93 16.68 -7.32
N VAL A 183 -10.14 15.61 -7.28
CA VAL A 183 -10.35 14.51 -6.31
C VAL A 183 -10.21 15.05 -4.88
N HIS A 184 -9.16 15.83 -4.60
CA HIS A 184 -8.94 16.44 -3.29
C HIS A 184 -10.06 17.41 -2.91
N ALA A 185 -10.44 18.31 -3.81
CA ALA A 185 -11.54 19.25 -3.57
C ALA A 185 -12.86 18.51 -3.31
N PHE A 186 -13.11 17.41 -4.03
CA PHE A 186 -14.29 16.58 -3.84
C PHE A 186 -14.29 15.91 -2.46
N LEU A 187 -13.24 15.16 -2.11
CA LEU A 187 -13.14 14.45 -0.83
C LEU A 187 -13.11 15.40 0.37
N SER A 188 -12.43 16.55 0.26
CA SER A 188 -12.37 17.54 1.33
C SER A 188 -13.69 18.28 1.56
N SER A 189 -14.48 18.50 0.50
CA SER A 189 -15.76 19.24 0.60
C SER A 189 -16.94 18.34 0.96
N TYR A 190 -16.94 17.10 0.46
CA TYR A 190 -18.11 16.22 0.50
C TYR A 190 -17.87 14.91 1.26
N GLY A 191 -16.62 14.54 1.56
CA GLY A 191 -16.29 13.25 2.15
C GLY A 191 -16.41 12.08 1.17
N TRP A 192 -16.38 10.86 1.69
CA TRP A 192 -16.53 9.63 0.90
C TRP A 192 -18.02 9.37 0.58
N PRO A 193 -18.38 9.14 -0.70
CA PRO A 193 -19.74 8.72 -1.07
C PRO A 193 -20.22 7.47 -0.31
N GLU A 194 -21.52 7.37 -0.04
CA GLU A 194 -22.09 6.22 0.69
C GLU A 194 -22.02 4.92 -0.11
N ASP A 195 -22.07 5.00 -1.43
CA ASP A 195 -22.01 3.90 -2.40
C ASP A 195 -20.58 3.59 -2.89
N THR A 196 -19.55 4.09 -2.21
CA THR A 196 -18.16 3.94 -2.64
C THR A 196 -17.72 2.47 -2.66
N ASP A 197 -17.30 1.98 -3.82
CA ASP A 197 -16.48 0.76 -3.90
C ASP A 197 -15.02 1.10 -3.55
N TYR A 198 -14.67 0.91 -2.27
CA TYR A 198 -13.34 1.19 -1.76
C TYR A 198 -12.26 0.29 -2.37
N LYS A 199 -12.60 -0.95 -2.73
CA LYS A 199 -11.62 -1.89 -3.31
C LYS A 199 -11.19 -1.43 -4.70
N GLU A 200 -12.15 -0.95 -5.48
CA GLU A 200 -11.89 -0.48 -6.83
C GLU A 200 -11.12 0.85 -6.83
N ILE A 201 -11.54 1.83 -6.02
CA ILE A 201 -11.08 3.22 -6.20
C ILE A 201 -9.86 3.62 -5.34
N VAL A 202 -9.67 2.99 -4.17
CA VAL A 202 -8.64 3.43 -3.21
C VAL A 202 -7.21 3.29 -3.74
N PRO A 203 -6.82 2.21 -4.44
CA PRO A 203 -5.47 2.10 -4.99
C PRO A 203 -5.11 3.28 -5.92
N ASP A 204 -6.01 3.67 -6.81
CA ASP A 204 -5.78 4.76 -7.76
C ASP A 204 -5.78 6.14 -7.07
N ILE A 205 -6.69 6.37 -6.13
CA ILE A 205 -6.70 7.59 -5.31
C ILE A 205 -5.40 7.70 -4.52
N LEU A 206 -4.94 6.60 -3.92
CA LEU A 206 -3.69 6.59 -3.16
C LEU A 206 -2.52 7.03 -4.04
N VAL A 207 -2.38 6.45 -5.24
CA VAL A 207 -1.31 6.81 -6.18
C VAL A 207 -1.38 8.30 -6.53
N LEU A 208 -2.56 8.81 -6.89
CA LEU A 208 -2.75 10.23 -7.22
C LEU A 208 -2.35 11.16 -6.07
N TYR A 209 -2.72 10.83 -4.83
CA TYR A 209 -2.35 11.61 -3.66
C TYR A 209 -0.85 11.54 -3.37
N LEU A 210 -0.24 10.37 -3.49
CA LEU A 210 1.20 10.22 -3.24
C LEU A 210 2.04 10.96 -4.29
N ASP A 211 1.57 11.03 -5.55
CA ASP A 211 2.32 11.64 -6.65
C ASP A 211 2.12 13.16 -6.76
N HIS A 212 0.94 13.69 -6.41
CA HIS A 212 0.58 15.07 -6.74
C HIS A 212 0.18 15.95 -5.55
N GLU A 213 -0.19 15.38 -4.40
CA GLU A 213 -0.67 16.15 -3.26
C GLU A 213 0.43 16.41 -2.22
N GLU A 214 0.27 17.50 -1.46
CA GLU A 214 1.13 17.79 -0.32
C GLU A 214 0.96 16.75 0.79
N TRP A 215 2.03 16.46 1.54
CA TRP A 215 2.00 15.44 2.59
C TRP A 215 0.93 15.68 3.66
N GLY A 216 0.61 16.94 3.96
CA GLY A 216 -0.49 17.30 4.87
C GLY A 216 -1.85 16.82 4.36
N ASN A 217 -2.09 16.89 3.05
CA ASN A 217 -3.31 16.40 2.41
C ASN A 217 -3.36 14.88 2.37
N VAL A 218 -2.21 14.23 2.10
CA VAL A 218 -2.07 12.76 2.15
C VAL A 218 -2.47 12.24 3.54
N LYS A 219 -1.93 12.84 4.61
CA LYS A 219 -2.27 12.44 5.99
C LYS A 219 -3.76 12.58 6.29
N LYS A 220 -4.37 13.69 5.90
CA LYS A 220 -5.82 13.90 6.09
C LYS A 220 -6.65 12.86 5.34
N MET A 221 -6.26 12.53 4.11
CA MET A 221 -6.93 11.51 3.30
C MET A 221 -6.82 10.13 3.94
N LEU A 222 -5.63 9.72 4.40
CA LEU A 222 -5.42 8.43 5.06
C LEU A 222 -6.22 8.30 6.36
N THR A 223 -6.26 9.36 7.18
CA THR A 223 -7.08 9.38 8.39
C THR A 223 -8.58 9.32 8.04
N SER A 224 -9.02 10.08 7.03
CA SER A 224 -10.41 10.04 6.56
C SER A 224 -10.80 8.65 6.04
N LEU A 225 -9.92 7.99 5.29
CA LEU A 225 -10.12 6.65 4.78
C LEU A 225 -10.23 5.64 5.92
N SER A 226 -9.31 5.67 6.89
CA SER A 226 -9.36 4.76 8.06
C SER A 226 -10.64 4.87 8.89
N ALA A 227 -11.24 6.07 8.93
CA ALA A 227 -12.52 6.30 9.61
C ALA A 227 -13.70 5.60 8.92
N GLN A 228 -13.55 5.21 7.65
CA GLN A 228 -14.54 4.43 6.90
C GLN A 228 -14.36 2.91 7.09
N SER A 229 -13.48 2.45 7.98
CA SER A 229 -13.19 1.02 8.20
C SER A 229 -14.42 0.16 8.47
N GLY A 230 -15.41 0.69 9.20
CA GLY A 230 -16.68 0.00 9.44
C GLY A 230 -17.57 -0.18 8.23
N ARG A 231 -17.27 0.44 7.08
CA ARG A 231 -18.02 0.35 5.82
C ARG A 231 -17.37 -0.57 4.78
N TRP A 232 -16.20 -1.14 5.08
CA TRP A 232 -15.52 -2.06 4.16
C TRP A 232 -16.07 -3.49 4.21
N GLN A 233 -17.09 -3.74 5.05
CA GLN A 233 -17.70 -5.05 5.21
C GLN A 233 -18.76 -5.28 4.13
N LYS A 234 -18.63 -6.36 3.35
CA LYS A 234 -19.76 -6.99 2.67
C LYS A 234 -20.27 -8.10 3.58
N ASP A 235 -21.60 -8.24 3.68
CA ASP A 235 -22.25 -9.29 4.48
C ASP A 235 -21.60 -10.65 4.21
N ASN A 236 -21.07 -11.29 5.27
CA ASN A 236 -20.44 -12.62 5.30
C ASN A 236 -19.04 -12.82 4.70
N GLU A 237 -18.27 -11.77 4.37
CA GLU A 237 -16.84 -11.93 4.01
C GLU A 237 -15.90 -11.40 5.10
N PHE A 238 -14.71 -12.01 5.21
CA PHE A 238 -13.65 -11.59 6.12
C PHE A 238 -13.38 -10.07 5.99
N PRO A 239 -12.96 -9.39 7.07
CA PRO A 239 -12.65 -7.96 7.02
C PRO A 239 -11.71 -7.63 5.86
N HIS A 240 -12.20 -6.80 4.94
CA HIS A 240 -11.46 -6.43 3.73
C HIS A 240 -10.95 -5.00 3.87
N CYS A 241 -9.69 -4.84 4.25
CA CYS A 241 -9.01 -3.55 4.11
C CYS A 241 -8.84 -3.21 2.61
N PRO A 242 -9.19 -2.00 2.14
CA PRO A 242 -8.94 -1.59 0.75
C PRO A 242 -7.45 -1.32 0.49
N LEU A 243 -6.64 -1.24 1.55
CA LEU A 243 -5.19 -1.14 1.46
C LEU A 243 -4.54 -2.48 1.80
N GLU A 244 -3.65 -2.92 0.92
CA GLU A 244 -2.72 -4.01 1.18
C GLU A 244 -1.41 -3.50 1.78
N ASN A 245 -0.60 -4.41 2.30
CA ASN A 245 0.63 -4.09 3.01
C ASN A 245 1.66 -3.35 2.13
N TYR A 246 1.73 -3.64 0.83
CA TYR A 246 2.65 -2.93 -0.08
C TYR A 246 2.24 -1.46 -0.28
N HIS A 247 0.95 -1.10 -0.14
CA HIS A 247 0.52 0.29 -0.14
C HIS A 247 1.08 1.04 1.07
N LEU A 248 1.18 0.40 2.24
CA LEU A 248 1.80 1.00 3.42
C LEU A 248 3.29 1.31 3.17
N LEU A 249 3.99 0.40 2.48
CA LEU A 249 5.38 0.62 2.07
C LEU A 249 5.50 1.78 1.07
N GLN A 250 4.56 1.93 0.13
CA GLN A 250 4.51 3.09 -0.79
C GLN A 250 4.33 4.41 -0.05
N ILE A 251 3.46 4.44 0.96
CA ILE A 251 3.24 5.63 1.80
C ILE A 251 4.53 5.98 2.56
N LEU A 252 5.19 5.00 3.19
CA LEU A 252 6.47 5.21 3.86
C LEU A 252 7.57 5.68 2.90
N ARG A 253 7.59 5.14 1.68
CA ARG A 253 8.52 5.57 0.62
C ARG A 253 8.29 7.03 0.27
N ARG A 254 7.03 7.46 0.12
CA ARG A 254 6.70 8.86 -0.14
C ARG A 254 7.12 9.77 1.01
N LEU A 255 6.87 9.36 2.26
CA LEU A 255 7.33 10.07 3.46
C LEU A 255 8.86 10.18 3.51
N SER A 256 9.58 9.16 3.05
CA SER A 256 11.06 9.20 3.03
C SER A 256 11.61 10.27 2.07
N ASN A 257 10.78 10.80 1.16
CA ASN A 257 11.12 11.90 0.27
C ASN A 257 10.78 13.29 0.85
N GLU A 258 10.10 13.36 2.00
CA GLU A 258 9.75 14.64 2.63
C GLU A 258 10.95 15.28 3.34
N GLY A 259 11.01 16.62 3.32
CA GLY A 259 12.07 17.43 3.94
C GLY A 259 13.42 17.34 3.24
N ASP A 260 14.41 18.12 3.71
CA ASP A 260 15.76 18.17 3.13
C ASP A 260 16.62 16.95 3.49
N GLU A 261 16.48 16.45 4.71
CA GLU A 261 17.16 15.24 5.21
C GLU A 261 16.18 14.13 5.57
N ILE A 262 16.57 12.88 5.29
CA ILE A 262 15.80 11.72 5.70
C ILE A 262 15.88 11.52 7.22
N SER A 263 14.73 11.33 7.84
CA SER A 263 14.63 10.96 9.26
C SER A 263 14.01 9.58 9.40
N VAL A 264 14.85 8.57 9.64
CA VAL A 264 14.40 7.18 9.79
C VAL A 264 13.51 7.01 11.02
N ARG A 265 13.77 7.73 12.11
CA ARG A 265 12.89 7.78 13.29
C ARG A 265 11.46 8.24 12.96
N LYS A 266 11.31 9.24 12.08
CA LYS A 266 9.98 9.68 11.63
C LYS A 266 9.28 8.58 10.84
N LEU A 267 10.01 7.81 10.02
CA LEU A 267 9.46 6.66 9.30
C LEU A 267 8.99 5.56 10.27
N ILE A 268 9.80 5.24 11.29
CA ILE A 268 9.46 4.26 12.32
C ILE A 268 8.17 4.66 13.06
N ASN A 269 8.11 5.89 13.55
CA ASN A 269 6.94 6.41 14.25
C ASN A 269 5.68 6.37 13.37
N TYR A 270 5.84 6.72 12.09
CA TYR A 270 4.72 6.69 11.16
C TYR A 270 4.31 5.27 10.76
N ALA A 271 5.21 4.29 10.77
CA ALA A 271 4.85 2.89 10.56
C ALA A 271 3.91 2.37 11.67
N PHE A 272 4.15 2.74 12.93
CA PHE A 272 3.20 2.45 14.03
C PHE A 272 1.86 3.15 13.81
N GLU A 273 1.86 4.39 13.34
CA GLU A 273 0.62 5.13 13.02
C GLU A 273 -0.15 4.44 11.90
N LEU A 274 0.51 4.03 10.81
CA LEU A 274 -0.12 3.30 9.70
C LEU A 274 -0.70 1.96 10.16
N ARG A 275 0.01 1.22 11.02
CA ARG A 275 -0.51 -0.03 11.59
C ARG A 275 -1.75 0.19 12.44
N ARG A 276 -1.84 1.33 13.14
CA ARG A 276 -3.03 1.73 13.91
C ARG A 276 -4.20 2.11 13.01
N LEU A 277 -3.94 2.80 11.89
CA LEU A 277 -4.97 3.23 10.94
C LEU A 277 -5.51 2.06 10.10
N PHE A 278 -4.64 1.13 9.71
CA PHE A 278 -4.96 0.01 8.81
C PHE A 278 -4.48 -1.32 9.39
N PRO A 279 -5.20 -1.87 10.39
CA PRO A 279 -4.71 -3.02 11.13
C PRO A 279 -4.72 -4.35 10.35
N GLU A 280 -5.43 -4.42 9.23
CA GLU A 280 -5.59 -5.63 8.42
C GLU A 280 -4.69 -5.65 7.18
N ALA A 281 -3.97 -4.55 6.93
CA ALA A 281 -3.00 -4.41 5.84
C ALA A 281 -1.66 -5.11 6.18
N ILE A 282 -1.74 -6.40 6.49
CA ILE A 282 -0.61 -7.27 6.85
C ILE A 282 -0.05 -8.01 5.63
N ALA A 283 1.21 -8.42 5.71
CA ALA A 283 1.88 -9.19 4.67
C ALA A 283 1.17 -10.54 4.45
N ARG A 284 0.89 -10.86 3.18
CA ARG A 284 0.31 -12.12 2.72
C ARG A 284 1.13 -12.69 1.58
N TYR A 285 1.04 -14.00 1.36
CA TYR A 285 1.75 -14.65 0.26
C TYR A 285 1.31 -14.14 -1.12
N GLU A 286 0.02 -13.84 -1.28
CA GLU A 286 -0.56 -13.30 -2.53
C GLU A 286 0.08 -11.97 -2.95
N THR A 287 0.44 -11.13 -1.98
CA THR A 287 0.97 -9.77 -2.20
C THR A 287 2.50 -9.74 -2.17
N PHE A 288 3.14 -10.91 -2.09
CA PHE A 288 4.57 -11.06 -1.86
C PHE A 288 5.43 -10.30 -2.88
N PHE A 289 5.17 -10.47 -4.19
CA PHE A 289 5.97 -9.82 -5.23
C PHE A 289 5.85 -8.29 -5.20
N ASN A 290 4.65 -7.76 -4.95
CA ASN A 290 4.42 -6.32 -4.82
C ASN A 290 5.15 -5.76 -3.58
N THR A 291 5.06 -6.48 -2.46
CA THR A 291 5.76 -6.15 -1.22
C THR A 291 7.27 -6.15 -1.43
N MET A 292 7.78 -7.16 -2.14
CA MET A 292 9.20 -7.30 -2.48
C MET A 292 9.73 -6.12 -3.29
N HIS A 293 8.96 -5.70 -4.29
CA HIS A 293 9.32 -4.56 -5.11
C HIS A 293 9.33 -3.27 -4.27
N GLU A 294 8.32 -3.07 -3.42
CA GLU A 294 8.16 -1.83 -2.67
C GLU A 294 9.15 -1.66 -1.52
N TYR A 295 9.49 -2.72 -0.78
CA TYR A 295 10.51 -2.60 0.27
C TYR A 295 11.89 -2.31 -0.34
N ASN A 296 12.22 -2.92 -1.49
CA ASN A 296 13.50 -2.67 -2.17
C ASN A 296 13.59 -1.20 -2.61
N ARG A 297 12.47 -0.61 -3.07
CA ARG A 297 12.40 0.81 -3.43
C ARG A 297 12.50 1.73 -2.20
N LEU A 298 11.82 1.39 -1.11
CA LEU A 298 11.88 2.14 0.16
C LEU A 298 13.32 2.21 0.67
N PHE A 299 13.96 1.06 0.90
CA PHE A 299 15.32 1.03 1.43
C PHE A 299 16.36 1.54 0.44
N GLY A 300 16.17 1.31 -0.87
CA GLY A 300 16.97 1.94 -1.91
C GLY A 300 16.96 3.47 -1.78
N LYS A 301 15.78 4.07 -1.59
CA LYS A 301 15.63 5.51 -1.35
C LYS A 301 16.27 5.96 -0.05
N CYS A 302 16.13 5.19 1.03
CA CYS A 302 16.82 5.48 2.29
C CYS A 302 18.34 5.59 2.09
N PHE A 303 18.94 4.68 1.33
CA PHE A 303 20.39 4.72 1.06
C PHE A 303 20.82 5.81 0.07
N GLU A 304 19.99 6.15 -0.91
CA GLU A 304 20.25 7.26 -1.83
C GLU A 304 20.29 8.60 -1.08
N ARG A 305 19.34 8.82 -0.16
CA ARG A 305 19.27 10.03 0.67
C ARG A 305 20.27 10.05 1.84
N LEU A 306 21.05 8.98 2.00
CA LEU A 306 22.15 8.87 2.96
C LEU A 306 23.48 8.76 2.20
N PRO A 307 23.99 9.85 1.58
CA PRO A 307 25.20 9.79 0.77
C PRO A 307 26.42 9.32 1.58
N ASN A 308 26.59 9.82 2.80
CA ASN A 308 27.61 9.40 3.77
C ASN A 308 26.93 8.84 5.04
N PRO A 309 26.50 7.57 5.04
CA PRO A 309 25.84 6.99 6.19
C PRO A 309 26.84 6.78 7.33
N SER A 310 26.55 7.27 8.53
CA SER A 310 27.24 6.81 9.74
C SER A 310 26.72 5.42 10.14
N VAL A 311 27.49 4.70 10.97
CA VAL A 311 27.06 3.41 11.55
C VAL A 311 25.69 3.55 12.24
N GLU A 312 25.48 4.65 12.96
CA GLU A 312 24.21 4.97 13.62
C GLU A 312 23.03 5.04 12.64
N LYS A 313 23.22 5.69 11.48
CA LYS A 313 22.16 5.80 10.46
C LYS A 313 21.87 4.46 9.78
N VAL A 314 22.88 3.60 9.66
CA VAL A 314 22.69 2.20 9.20
C VAL A 314 21.88 1.42 10.23
N ASP A 315 22.21 1.54 11.51
CA ASP A 315 21.47 0.90 12.60
C ASP A 315 20.01 1.38 12.66
N GLU A 316 19.74 2.67 12.46
CA GLU A 316 18.36 3.17 12.36
C GLU A 316 17.58 2.53 11.19
N CYS A 317 18.23 2.29 10.04
CA CYS A 317 17.60 1.58 8.91
C CYS A 317 17.32 0.10 9.25
N ILE A 318 18.19 -0.55 10.03
CA ILE A 318 17.96 -1.92 10.53
C ILE A 318 16.77 -1.92 11.49
N ASP A 319 16.67 -0.92 12.38
CA ASP A 319 15.56 -0.77 13.31
C ASP A 319 14.23 -0.48 12.59
N LEU A 320 14.26 0.27 11.49
CA LEU A 320 13.10 0.41 10.60
C LEU A 320 12.69 -0.96 10.04
N LEU A 321 13.62 -1.75 9.50
CA LEU A 321 13.30 -3.08 8.98
C LEU A 321 12.71 -4.00 10.06
N ARG A 322 13.34 -4.05 11.24
CA ARG A 322 12.84 -4.80 12.41
C ARG A 322 11.44 -4.37 12.79
N THR A 323 11.17 -3.06 12.79
CA THR A 323 9.85 -2.52 13.09
C THR A 323 8.82 -2.96 12.06
N LEU A 324 9.13 -2.88 10.76
CA LEU A 324 8.20 -3.30 9.71
C LEU A 324 7.86 -4.80 9.78
N ILE A 325 8.83 -5.63 10.16
CA ILE A 325 8.61 -7.07 10.40
C ILE A 325 7.74 -7.29 11.64
N LYS A 326 8.06 -6.62 12.76
CA LYS A 326 7.29 -6.72 14.01
C LYS A 326 5.84 -6.26 13.85
N LEU A 327 5.58 -5.29 12.98
CA LEU A 327 4.23 -4.81 12.67
C LEU A 327 3.50 -5.66 11.62
N GLU A 328 4.13 -6.73 11.12
CA GLU A 328 3.61 -7.61 10.06
C GLU A 328 3.32 -6.88 8.75
N ILE A 329 3.92 -5.70 8.54
CA ILE A 329 3.82 -4.96 7.27
C ILE A 329 4.70 -5.65 6.21
N LEU A 330 5.79 -6.28 6.66
CA LEU A 330 6.77 -6.94 5.83
C LEU A 330 7.09 -8.33 6.39
N GLN A 331 7.17 -9.31 5.49
CA GLN A 331 7.66 -10.65 5.80
C GLN A 331 8.84 -10.96 4.87
N LEU A 332 9.99 -11.33 5.45
CA LEU A 332 11.16 -11.71 4.68
C LEU A 332 11.09 -13.20 4.34
N HIS A 333 11.21 -13.51 3.07
CA HIS A 333 11.33 -14.89 2.58
C HIS A 333 12.78 -15.38 2.73
N PRO A 334 13.04 -16.70 2.82
CA PRO A 334 14.41 -17.23 2.78
C PRO A 334 15.27 -16.72 1.62
N ASN A 335 14.67 -16.33 0.49
CA ASN A 335 15.36 -15.81 -0.69
C ASN A 335 15.32 -14.26 -0.77
N GLU A 336 15.16 -13.59 0.36
CA GLU A 336 15.22 -12.13 0.41
C GLU A 336 16.58 -11.60 -0.08
N THR A 337 16.56 -10.52 -0.85
CA THR A 337 17.74 -9.88 -1.42
C THR A 337 18.13 -8.59 -0.68
N LEU A 338 17.33 -8.18 0.30
CA LEU A 338 17.45 -6.88 0.97
C LEU A 338 18.75 -6.81 1.76
N THR A 339 19.06 -7.85 2.53
CA THR A 339 20.28 -7.90 3.33
C THR A 339 21.52 -7.81 2.43
N CYS A 340 21.53 -8.45 1.26
CA CYS A 340 22.62 -8.34 0.29
C CYS A 340 22.80 -6.91 -0.23
N VAL A 341 21.71 -6.21 -0.50
CA VAL A 341 21.74 -4.79 -0.92
C VAL A 341 22.28 -3.89 0.20
N PHE A 342 21.85 -4.11 1.45
CA PHE A 342 22.37 -3.41 2.62
C PHE A 342 23.89 -3.58 2.74
N ILE A 343 24.34 -4.84 2.78
CA ILE A 343 25.76 -5.17 2.95
C ILE A 343 26.58 -4.64 1.77
N GLY A 344 26.10 -4.77 0.54
CA GLY A 344 26.78 -4.23 -0.65
C GLY A 344 26.96 -2.70 -0.61
N ASN A 345 25.97 -1.96 -0.08
CA ASN A 345 26.09 -0.52 0.09
C ASN A 345 27.06 -0.13 1.21
N ILE A 346 27.05 -0.87 2.33
CA ILE A 346 27.96 -0.64 3.46
C ILE A 346 29.40 -0.94 3.06
N LEU A 347 29.66 -2.05 2.37
CA LEU A 347 30.98 -2.39 1.83
C LEU A 347 31.56 -1.25 0.99
N ARG A 348 30.74 -0.62 0.14
CA ARG A 348 31.17 0.47 -0.75
C ARG A 348 31.48 1.77 0.00
N LYS A 349 30.80 2.04 1.12
CA LYS A 349 30.83 3.34 1.80
C LYS A 349 31.61 3.36 3.11
N LEU A 350 31.55 2.28 3.89
CA LEU A 350 32.12 2.16 5.24
C LEU A 350 33.21 1.08 5.35
N GLY A 351 33.28 0.17 4.38
CA GLY A 351 34.33 -0.85 4.32
C GLY A 351 33.93 -2.21 4.90
N TRP A 352 34.92 -3.10 5.00
CA TRP A 352 34.72 -4.53 5.33
C TRP A 352 34.23 -4.77 6.75
N GLU A 353 34.88 -4.18 7.76
CA GLU A 353 34.59 -4.43 9.17
C GLU A 353 33.14 -4.08 9.53
N GLU A 354 32.69 -2.89 9.12
CA GLU A 354 31.31 -2.45 9.35
C GLU A 354 30.28 -3.28 8.60
N ALA A 355 30.62 -3.77 7.40
CA ALA A 355 29.77 -4.66 6.63
C ALA A 355 29.60 -6.02 7.34
N VAL A 356 30.68 -6.59 7.87
CA VAL A 356 30.64 -7.84 8.64
C VAL A 356 29.85 -7.65 9.94
N ASN A 357 30.10 -6.58 10.69
CA ASN A 357 29.35 -6.27 11.91
C ASN A 357 27.85 -6.13 11.64
N THR A 358 27.49 -5.44 10.57
CA THR A 358 26.09 -5.26 10.17
C THR A 358 25.46 -6.58 9.71
N TRP A 359 26.20 -7.41 8.96
CA TRP A 359 25.73 -8.74 8.57
C TRP A 359 25.47 -9.62 9.79
N MET A 360 26.37 -9.63 10.78
CA MET A 360 26.15 -10.35 12.04
C MET A 360 24.90 -9.85 12.80
N LYS A 361 24.60 -8.54 12.76
CA LYS A 361 23.36 -7.97 13.32
C LYS A 361 22.09 -8.47 12.60
N PHE A 362 22.15 -8.67 11.28
CA PHE A 362 21.07 -9.28 10.51
C PHE A 362 20.86 -10.75 10.87
N GLN A 363 21.95 -11.51 11.01
CA GLN A 363 21.87 -12.92 11.37
C GLN A 363 21.27 -13.12 12.77
N SER A 364 21.82 -12.43 13.77
CA SER A 364 21.39 -12.56 15.17
C SER A 364 20.03 -11.94 15.47
N GLY A 365 19.67 -10.83 14.82
CA GLY A 365 18.46 -10.08 15.13
C GLY A 365 17.27 -10.36 14.20
N LEU A 366 17.51 -10.84 12.99
CA LEU A 366 16.47 -11.06 11.97
C LEU A 366 16.52 -12.45 11.33
N TYR A 367 17.46 -13.32 11.73
CA TYR A 367 17.70 -14.63 11.12
C TYR A 367 17.93 -14.55 9.59
N CYS A 368 18.44 -13.41 9.11
CA CYS A 368 18.70 -13.16 7.70
C CYS A 368 20.20 -13.24 7.41
N SER A 369 20.60 -14.26 6.64
CA SER A 369 22.01 -14.58 6.41
C SER A 369 22.47 -14.37 4.97
N ASN A 370 21.55 -14.10 4.02
CA ASN A 370 21.87 -13.99 2.59
C ASN A 370 22.89 -12.90 2.27
N GLY A 371 23.06 -11.90 3.17
CA GLY A 371 24.13 -10.91 3.10
C GLY A 371 25.54 -11.48 2.88
N MET A 372 25.78 -12.75 3.24
CA MET A 372 27.02 -13.46 2.95
C MET A 372 27.40 -13.40 1.47
N VAL A 373 26.44 -13.41 0.55
CA VAL A 373 26.71 -13.37 -0.90
C VAL A 373 27.39 -12.06 -1.29
N ALA A 374 26.98 -10.93 -0.72
CA ALA A 374 27.63 -9.65 -0.99
C ALA A 374 29.07 -9.61 -0.44
N LEU A 375 29.32 -10.19 0.73
CA LEU A 375 30.66 -10.31 1.32
C LEU A 375 31.56 -11.21 0.47
N LEU A 376 31.08 -12.37 0.04
CA LEU A 376 31.83 -13.30 -0.81
C LEU A 376 32.17 -12.67 -2.17
N LEU A 377 31.21 -12.01 -2.82
CA LEU A 377 31.43 -11.30 -4.08
C LEU A 377 32.49 -10.20 -3.96
N TYR A 378 32.58 -9.56 -2.79
CA TYR A 378 33.58 -8.55 -2.49
C TYR A 378 34.97 -9.15 -2.28
N CYS A 379 35.09 -10.23 -1.49
CA CYS A 379 36.35 -10.93 -1.29
C CYS A 379 36.94 -11.46 -2.60
N LEU A 380 36.11 -12.08 -3.44
CA LEU A 380 36.53 -12.60 -4.74
C LEU A 380 36.89 -11.50 -5.74
N ALA A 381 36.41 -10.26 -5.54
CA ALA A 381 36.84 -9.14 -6.37
C ALA A 381 38.24 -8.63 -6.02
N GLN A 382 38.71 -8.85 -4.79
CA GLN A 382 40.01 -8.35 -4.32
C GLN A 382 41.19 -9.28 -4.63
N ASN A 383 40.96 -10.58 -4.82
CA ASN A 383 41.99 -11.59 -5.15
C ASN A 383 43.29 -11.47 -4.31
N SER A 384 43.17 -11.28 -2.99
CA SER A 384 44.31 -11.16 -2.06
C SER A 384 44.34 -12.33 -1.07
N ASP A 385 45.49 -12.61 -0.46
CA ASP A 385 45.57 -13.68 0.56
C ASP A 385 44.66 -13.40 1.76
N ASN A 386 44.47 -12.13 2.11
CA ASN A 386 43.51 -11.71 3.13
C ASN A 386 42.06 -12.03 2.72
N SER A 387 41.74 -12.01 1.42
CA SER A 387 40.39 -12.32 0.94
C SER A 387 40.03 -13.80 1.10
N LYS A 388 41.01 -14.71 0.99
CA LYS A 388 40.80 -16.15 1.27
C LYS A 388 40.45 -16.40 2.74
N HIS A 389 41.16 -15.75 3.66
CA HIS A 389 40.84 -15.82 5.09
C HIS A 389 39.44 -15.26 5.38
N ASN A 390 39.10 -14.12 4.78
CA ASN A 390 37.78 -13.50 4.92
C ASN A 390 36.65 -14.39 4.36
N ILE A 391 36.87 -15.11 3.27
CA ILE A 391 35.90 -16.09 2.74
C ILE A 391 35.64 -17.19 3.78
N GLN A 392 36.70 -17.81 4.31
CA GLN A 392 36.57 -18.86 5.33
C GLN A 392 35.83 -18.35 6.57
N TYR A 393 36.13 -17.13 7.01
CA TYR A 393 35.44 -16.49 8.13
C TYR A 393 33.94 -16.37 7.87
N VAL A 394 33.54 -15.86 6.69
CA VAL A 394 32.12 -15.70 6.32
C VAL A 394 31.42 -17.05 6.26
N LEU A 395 32.03 -18.06 5.64
CA LEU A 395 31.44 -19.41 5.54
C LEU A 395 31.22 -20.03 6.92
N HIS A 396 32.23 -20.01 7.79
CA HIS A 396 32.13 -20.54 9.15
C HIS A 396 31.10 -19.77 10.00
N LYS A 397 31.05 -18.45 9.88
CA LYS A 397 30.05 -17.65 10.62
C LYS A 397 28.63 -17.89 10.11
N ALA A 398 28.44 -18.06 8.80
CA ALA A 398 27.15 -18.34 8.20
C ALA A 398 26.52 -19.66 8.68
N GLN A 399 27.35 -20.70 8.90
CA GLN A 399 26.91 -22.02 9.38
C GLN A 399 26.28 -21.99 10.79
N ASN A 400 26.48 -20.91 11.58
CA ASN A 400 25.79 -20.77 12.87
C ASN A 400 24.28 -20.47 12.72
N PHE A 401 23.84 -20.01 11.55
CA PHE A 401 22.47 -19.54 11.31
C PHE A 401 21.81 -20.14 10.06
N LEU A 402 22.59 -20.71 9.14
CA LEU A 402 22.10 -21.40 7.95
C LEU A 402 22.50 -22.87 7.97
N PRO A 403 21.70 -23.76 7.35
CA PRO A 403 22.12 -25.12 7.06
C PRO A 403 23.44 -25.13 6.28
N GLN A 404 24.32 -26.07 6.61
CA GLN A 404 25.63 -26.24 5.99
C GLN A 404 25.51 -26.35 4.45
N SER A 405 24.60 -27.21 3.98
CA SER A 405 24.20 -27.34 2.58
C SER A 405 23.98 -25.99 1.87
N ARG A 406 23.13 -25.14 2.46
CA ARG A 406 22.79 -23.82 1.89
C ARG A 406 23.99 -22.88 1.80
N VAL A 407 24.88 -22.91 2.79
CA VAL A 407 26.13 -22.12 2.78
C VAL A 407 27.01 -22.58 1.62
N HIS A 408 27.19 -23.88 1.43
CA HIS A 408 27.98 -24.45 0.33
C HIS A 408 27.39 -24.10 -1.04
N CYS A 409 26.07 -24.24 -1.20
CA CYS A 409 25.39 -23.92 -2.45
C CYS A 409 25.51 -22.43 -2.81
N LEU A 410 25.34 -21.53 -1.84
CA LEU A 410 25.50 -20.09 -2.07
C LEU A 410 26.95 -19.72 -2.42
N HIS A 411 27.94 -20.35 -1.78
CA HIS A 411 29.34 -20.14 -2.11
C HIS A 411 29.67 -20.60 -3.52
N ALA A 412 29.27 -21.82 -3.90
CA ALA A 412 29.45 -22.35 -5.24
C ALA A 412 28.76 -21.47 -6.30
N ALA A 413 27.52 -21.02 -6.03
CA ALA A 413 26.81 -20.12 -6.93
C ALA A 413 27.55 -18.79 -7.12
N VAL A 414 28.17 -18.25 -6.06
CA VAL A 414 28.98 -17.04 -6.15
C VAL A 414 30.25 -17.26 -6.97
N LEU A 415 30.94 -18.39 -6.80
CA LEU A 415 32.12 -18.75 -7.61
C LEU A 415 31.78 -18.84 -9.10
N VAL A 416 30.68 -19.53 -9.45
CA VAL A 416 30.19 -19.63 -10.84
C VAL A 416 29.83 -18.23 -11.38
N ALA A 417 29.13 -17.41 -10.59
CA ALA A 417 28.76 -16.04 -10.97
C ALA A 417 29.98 -15.12 -11.21
N LYS A 418 31.14 -15.46 -10.64
CA LYS A 418 32.42 -14.77 -10.83
C LYS A 418 33.34 -15.43 -11.84
N ARG A 419 32.87 -16.47 -12.55
CA ARG A 419 33.61 -17.25 -13.56
C ARG A 419 34.77 -18.10 -13.01
N TYR A 420 34.78 -18.39 -11.71
CA TYR A 420 35.68 -19.38 -11.10
C TYR A 420 35.06 -20.78 -11.19
N VAL A 421 34.82 -21.24 -12.43
CA VAL A 421 34.02 -22.44 -12.72
C VAL A 421 34.69 -23.73 -12.22
N GLU A 422 36.01 -23.84 -12.37
CA GLU A 422 36.78 -25.01 -11.92
C GLU A 422 36.87 -25.11 -10.39
N GLU A 423 37.04 -23.96 -9.73
CA GLU A 423 37.05 -23.89 -8.26
C GLU A 423 35.68 -24.26 -7.70
N ALA A 424 34.60 -23.79 -8.34
CA ALA A 424 33.23 -24.18 -7.97
C ALA A 424 32.99 -25.69 -8.13
N ALA A 425 33.48 -26.29 -9.23
CA ALA A 425 33.36 -27.72 -9.47
C ALA A 425 34.10 -28.53 -8.40
N THR A 426 35.35 -28.18 -8.11
CA THR A 426 36.16 -28.83 -7.06
C THR A 426 35.47 -28.73 -5.71
N TYR A 427 34.99 -27.53 -5.36
CA TYR A 427 34.31 -27.29 -4.09
C TYR A 427 33.03 -28.10 -3.92
N LEU A 428 32.21 -28.21 -4.97
CA LEU A 428 30.97 -29.00 -4.95
C LEU A 428 31.26 -30.50 -4.80
N VAL A 429 32.32 -31.00 -5.44
CA VAL A 429 32.74 -32.41 -5.29
C VAL A 429 33.20 -32.70 -3.87
N GLU A 430 34.00 -31.82 -3.26
CA GLU A 430 34.50 -31.97 -1.89
C GLU A 430 33.36 -32.04 -0.86
N HIS A 431 32.30 -31.26 -1.05
CA HIS A 431 31.17 -31.14 -0.11
C HIS A 431 29.91 -31.88 -0.59
N LYS A 432 30.04 -32.79 -1.57
CA LYS A 432 28.92 -33.46 -2.24
C LYS A 432 27.96 -34.15 -1.27
N GLU A 433 28.48 -34.72 -0.19
CA GLU A 433 27.69 -35.46 0.80
C GLU A 433 26.84 -34.56 1.69
N GLU A 434 27.25 -33.29 1.85
CA GLU A 434 26.61 -32.31 2.72
C GLU A 434 25.59 -31.43 1.99
N ILE A 435 25.53 -31.52 0.66
CA ILE A 435 24.67 -30.69 -0.19
C ILE A 435 23.32 -31.38 -0.39
N ASP A 436 22.27 -30.69 0.05
CA ASP A 436 20.88 -30.98 -0.26
C ASP A 436 20.52 -30.41 -1.65
N PRO A 437 20.00 -31.25 -2.57
CA PRO A 437 19.50 -30.82 -3.88
C PRO A 437 18.54 -29.62 -3.85
N LEU A 438 17.67 -29.50 -2.85
CA LEU A 438 16.73 -28.38 -2.74
C LEU A 438 17.43 -27.05 -2.46
N ASP A 439 18.56 -27.06 -1.76
CA ASP A 439 19.36 -25.86 -1.52
C ASP A 439 20.09 -25.38 -2.79
N CYS A 440 20.39 -26.27 -3.73
CA CYS A 440 20.84 -25.87 -5.07
C CYS A 440 19.75 -25.06 -5.80
N VAL A 441 18.48 -25.51 -5.72
CA VAL A 441 17.34 -24.76 -6.28
C VAL A 441 17.20 -23.41 -5.57
N MET A 442 17.32 -23.36 -4.24
CA MET A 442 17.23 -22.11 -3.49
C MET A 442 18.36 -21.14 -3.83
N ALA A 443 19.59 -21.62 -3.99
CA ALA A 443 20.73 -20.80 -4.39
C ALA A 443 20.52 -20.20 -5.79
N MET A 444 20.02 -21.00 -6.74
CA MET A 444 19.69 -20.52 -8.08
C MET A 444 18.58 -19.46 -8.06
N ARG A 445 17.47 -19.71 -7.35
CA ARG A 445 16.37 -18.75 -7.17
C ARG A 445 16.88 -17.45 -6.57
N PHE A 446 17.69 -17.55 -5.51
CA PHE A 446 18.27 -16.39 -4.84
C PHE A 446 19.15 -15.58 -5.81
N MET A 447 20.09 -16.21 -6.52
CA MET A 447 20.99 -15.48 -7.44
C MET A 447 20.24 -14.81 -8.60
N ASN A 448 19.22 -15.47 -9.15
CA ASN A 448 18.34 -14.88 -10.17
C ASN A 448 17.56 -13.68 -9.63
N SER A 449 17.08 -13.74 -8.38
CA SER A 449 16.40 -12.62 -7.74
C SER A 449 17.34 -11.45 -7.42
N PHE A 450 18.58 -11.73 -7.01
CA PHE A 450 19.59 -10.72 -6.71
C PHE A 450 20.01 -9.93 -7.96
N LYS A 451 20.06 -10.60 -9.12
CA LYS A 451 20.34 -9.98 -10.44
C LYS A 451 19.07 -9.76 -11.29
N ALA A 452 17.89 -9.53 -10.70
CA ALA A 452 16.60 -9.49 -11.42
C ALA A 452 16.51 -8.49 -12.62
N LYS A 453 17.40 -7.49 -12.73
CA LYS A 453 17.44 -6.55 -13.86
C LYS A 453 18.15 -7.10 -15.10
N LEU A 454 19.16 -7.95 -14.92
CA LEU A 454 20.00 -8.50 -15.99
C LEU A 454 20.17 -9.99 -15.75
N ILE A 455 19.54 -10.80 -16.60
CA ILE A 455 19.66 -12.26 -16.52
C ILE A 455 21.06 -12.65 -16.98
N ASP A 456 21.79 -13.35 -16.11
CA ASP A 456 23.10 -13.91 -16.40
C ASP A 456 22.91 -15.32 -16.95
N GLU A 457 22.63 -15.41 -18.25
CA GLU A 457 22.33 -16.69 -18.94
C GLU A 457 23.44 -17.73 -18.73
N GLU A 458 24.69 -17.27 -18.75
CA GLU A 458 25.85 -18.14 -18.58
C GLU A 458 25.98 -18.64 -17.13
N PHE A 459 25.66 -17.80 -16.12
CA PHE A 459 25.56 -18.29 -14.75
C PHE A 459 24.48 -19.37 -14.61
N ILE A 460 23.28 -19.14 -15.16
CA ILE A 460 22.16 -20.09 -15.09
C ILE A 460 22.58 -21.44 -15.70
N ARG A 461 23.20 -21.40 -16.89
CA ARG A 461 23.67 -22.59 -17.60
C ARG A 461 24.76 -23.33 -16.81
N GLN A 462 25.82 -22.63 -16.42
CA GLN A 462 26.96 -23.24 -15.72
C GLN A 462 26.58 -23.77 -14.35
N PHE A 463 25.76 -23.04 -13.59
CA PHE A 463 25.36 -23.49 -12.26
C PHE A 463 24.46 -24.74 -12.34
N ALA A 464 23.51 -24.79 -13.29
CA ALA A 464 22.70 -25.97 -13.52
C ALA A 464 23.55 -27.18 -13.93
N GLU A 465 24.52 -26.99 -14.82
CA GLU A 465 25.47 -28.03 -15.24
C GLU A 465 26.28 -28.56 -14.04
N HIS A 466 26.77 -27.67 -13.19
CA HIS A 466 27.52 -28.04 -11.99
C HIS A 466 26.67 -28.79 -10.97
N CYS A 467 25.41 -28.38 -10.77
CA CYS A 467 24.47 -29.12 -9.92
C CYS A 467 24.26 -30.54 -10.45
N LEU A 468 23.98 -30.70 -11.75
CA LEU A 468 23.78 -32.02 -12.37
C LEU A 468 25.01 -32.92 -12.27
N LYS A 469 26.21 -32.37 -12.49
CA LYS A 469 27.45 -33.15 -12.61
C LYS A 469 28.14 -33.43 -11.27
N HIS A 470 28.14 -32.47 -10.35
CA HIS A 470 29.01 -32.48 -9.17
C HIS A 470 28.27 -32.66 -7.84
N THR A 471 26.95 -32.78 -7.83
CA THR A 471 26.15 -32.97 -6.61
C THR A 471 25.24 -34.20 -6.71
N LYS A 472 24.38 -34.43 -5.70
CA LYS A 472 23.33 -35.47 -5.72
C LYS A 472 22.03 -34.99 -6.38
N PHE A 473 22.06 -33.84 -7.07
CA PHE A 473 20.86 -33.20 -7.61
C PHE A 473 20.01 -34.11 -8.51
N MET A 474 20.64 -34.94 -9.35
CA MET A 474 19.92 -35.87 -10.24
C MET A 474 19.14 -36.96 -9.51
N GLU A 475 19.52 -37.28 -8.27
CA GLU A 475 18.88 -38.32 -7.46
C GLU A 475 17.55 -37.83 -6.87
N ASP A 476 17.36 -36.51 -6.76
CA ASP A 476 16.15 -35.88 -6.22
C ASP A 476 15.25 -35.35 -7.34
N THR A 477 14.24 -36.15 -7.66
CA THR A 477 13.25 -35.82 -8.70
C THR A 477 12.46 -34.53 -8.42
N GLU A 478 12.24 -34.18 -7.15
CA GLU A 478 11.46 -33.00 -6.79
C GLU A 478 12.32 -31.74 -6.95
N ALA A 479 13.57 -31.77 -6.50
CA ALA A 479 14.50 -30.65 -6.68
C ALA A 479 14.76 -30.37 -8.17
N VAL A 480 14.96 -31.42 -8.97
CA VAL A 480 15.08 -31.35 -10.43
C VAL A 480 13.87 -30.68 -11.05
N ARG A 481 12.66 -31.16 -10.71
CA ARG A 481 11.41 -30.62 -11.23
C ARG A 481 11.23 -29.15 -10.86
N GLN A 482 11.49 -28.78 -9.61
CA GLN A 482 11.39 -27.39 -9.17
C GLN A 482 12.32 -26.47 -9.95
N MET A 483 13.57 -26.88 -10.17
CA MET A 483 14.51 -26.11 -10.97
C MET A 483 14.04 -25.96 -12.42
N GLN A 484 13.51 -27.04 -13.02
CA GLN A 484 12.92 -27.03 -14.36
C GLN A 484 11.77 -26.04 -14.50
N VAL A 485 10.81 -26.10 -13.59
CA VAL A 485 9.68 -25.16 -13.55
C VAL A 485 10.16 -23.71 -13.42
N ASP A 486 11.17 -23.45 -12.60
CA ASP A 486 11.67 -22.09 -12.35
C ASP A 486 12.39 -21.48 -13.55
N TRP A 487 13.27 -22.22 -14.22
CA TRP A 487 13.97 -21.69 -15.38
C TRP A 487 13.06 -21.58 -16.60
N ILE A 488 12.09 -22.49 -16.79
CA ILE A 488 11.06 -22.36 -17.83
C ILE A 488 10.25 -21.08 -17.60
N ARG A 489 9.75 -20.87 -16.38
CA ARG A 489 8.99 -19.67 -16.02
C ARG A 489 9.81 -18.40 -16.23
N THR A 490 11.09 -18.42 -15.87
CA THR A 490 11.99 -17.28 -16.08
C THR A 490 12.18 -16.97 -17.57
N CYS A 491 12.34 -18.01 -18.40
CA CYS A 491 12.51 -17.85 -19.84
C CYS A 491 11.22 -17.39 -20.53
N GLU A 492 10.05 -17.88 -20.09
CA GLU A 492 8.73 -17.42 -20.55
C GLU A 492 8.53 -15.93 -20.30
N GLN A 493 8.77 -15.47 -19.07
CA GLN A 493 8.55 -14.06 -18.69
C GLN A 493 9.48 -13.07 -19.42
N ARG A 494 10.60 -13.56 -19.96
CA ARG A 494 11.68 -12.73 -20.50
C ARG A 494 11.97 -12.99 -21.98
N ASN A 495 11.19 -13.87 -22.61
CA ASN A 495 11.33 -14.29 -24.01
C ASN A 495 12.73 -14.85 -24.36
N LEU A 496 13.31 -15.65 -23.47
CA LEU A 496 14.66 -16.22 -23.59
C LEU A 496 14.64 -17.65 -24.17
N ALA A 497 14.05 -17.83 -25.36
CA ALA A 497 13.94 -19.17 -25.98
C ALA A 497 15.28 -19.88 -26.23
N PRO A 498 16.37 -19.20 -26.69
CA PRO A 498 17.68 -19.83 -26.84
C PRO A 498 18.22 -20.47 -25.56
N LEU A 499 18.11 -19.76 -24.43
CA LEU A 499 18.55 -20.27 -23.13
C LEU A 499 17.68 -21.46 -22.70
N ALA A 500 16.37 -21.37 -22.88
CA ALA A 500 15.44 -22.43 -22.54
C ALA A 500 15.74 -23.74 -23.29
N LEU A 501 16.06 -23.66 -24.59
CA LEU A 501 16.47 -24.81 -25.40
C LEU A 501 17.81 -25.38 -24.94
N ARG A 502 18.80 -24.52 -24.67
CA ARG A 502 20.11 -24.97 -24.14
C ARG A 502 19.98 -25.68 -22.80
N LEU A 503 19.13 -25.18 -21.90
CA LEU A 503 18.86 -25.84 -20.62
C LEU A 503 18.11 -27.16 -20.82
N TYR A 504 17.10 -27.22 -21.69
CA TYR A 504 16.45 -28.49 -22.03
C TYR A 504 17.45 -29.54 -22.52
N ASN A 505 18.32 -29.16 -23.47
CA ASN A 505 19.34 -30.08 -23.99
C ASN A 505 20.34 -30.49 -22.91
N LEU A 506 20.76 -29.56 -22.05
CA LEU A 506 21.65 -29.84 -20.92
C LEU A 506 21.05 -30.91 -20.01
N PHE A 507 19.83 -30.71 -19.51
CA PHE A 507 19.19 -31.71 -18.64
C PHE A 507 19.03 -33.07 -19.33
N LYS A 508 18.69 -33.08 -20.63
CA LYS A 508 18.57 -34.29 -21.43
C LYS A 508 19.91 -35.05 -21.58
N GLN A 509 21.03 -34.34 -21.77
CA GLN A 509 22.36 -34.94 -21.84
C GLN A 509 22.75 -35.68 -20.54
N TYR A 510 22.25 -35.20 -19.40
CA TYR A 510 22.43 -35.85 -18.10
C TYR A 510 21.31 -36.85 -17.75
N GLY A 511 20.48 -37.25 -18.73
CA GLY A 511 19.47 -38.29 -18.55
C GLY A 511 18.17 -37.81 -17.90
N VAL A 512 17.98 -36.50 -17.75
CA VAL A 512 16.77 -35.91 -17.16
C VAL A 512 15.85 -35.36 -18.25
N SER A 513 14.67 -35.95 -18.42
CA SER A 513 13.63 -35.43 -19.33
C SER A 513 12.71 -34.46 -18.62
N LEU A 514 12.26 -33.43 -19.35
CA LEU A 514 11.09 -32.62 -18.96
C LEU A 514 9.81 -33.47 -18.97
N GLN A 515 8.81 -33.06 -18.18
CA GLN A 515 7.46 -33.59 -18.28
C GLN A 515 6.76 -33.08 -19.55
N ASP A 516 5.74 -33.79 -20.01
CA ASP A 516 5.04 -33.48 -21.26
C ASP A 516 4.42 -32.07 -21.24
N ASP A 517 3.82 -31.68 -20.11
CA ASP A 517 3.28 -30.32 -19.91
C ASP A 517 4.36 -29.23 -20.03
N GLU A 518 5.57 -29.50 -19.53
CA GLU A 518 6.71 -28.59 -19.58
C GLU A 518 7.31 -28.52 -20.97
N LYS A 519 7.33 -29.64 -21.72
CA LYS A 519 7.72 -29.68 -23.14
C LYS A 519 6.77 -28.84 -23.99
N LEU A 520 5.46 -28.95 -23.76
CA LEU A 520 4.46 -28.13 -24.45
C LEU A 520 4.63 -26.64 -24.13
N ARG A 521 4.90 -26.29 -22.87
CA ARG A 521 5.22 -24.91 -22.47
C ARG A 521 6.47 -24.38 -23.16
N LEU A 522 7.55 -25.16 -23.18
CA LEU A 522 8.79 -24.82 -23.88
C LEU A 522 8.56 -24.62 -25.39
N TRP A 523 7.76 -25.49 -26.01
CA TRP A 523 7.41 -25.38 -27.43
C TRP A 523 6.65 -24.07 -27.73
N LYS A 524 5.74 -23.67 -26.84
CA LYS A 524 5.04 -22.38 -26.96
C LYS A 524 6.02 -21.20 -26.90
N VAL A 525 6.98 -21.21 -25.97
CA VAL A 525 8.03 -20.18 -25.89
C VAL A 525 8.86 -20.10 -27.18
N CYS A 526 9.20 -21.26 -27.76
CA CYS A 526 9.90 -21.32 -29.04
C CYS A 526 9.06 -20.72 -30.17
N GLY A 527 7.76 -21.04 -30.24
CA GLY A 527 6.85 -20.48 -31.24
C GLY A 527 6.68 -18.95 -31.12
N GLU A 528 6.58 -18.41 -29.91
CA GLU A 528 6.54 -16.95 -29.68
C GLU A 528 7.84 -16.27 -30.12
N HIS A 529 8.99 -16.89 -29.82
CA HIS A 529 10.29 -16.41 -30.29
C HIS A 529 10.43 -16.49 -31.81
N GLU A 530 9.94 -17.57 -32.44
CA GLU A 530 9.97 -17.71 -33.89
C GLU A 530 9.07 -16.67 -34.57
N HIS A 531 7.90 -16.36 -34.00
CA HIS A 531 7.07 -15.27 -34.48
C HIS A 531 7.78 -13.91 -34.42
N LEU A 532 8.50 -13.63 -33.32
CA LEU A 532 9.35 -12.44 -33.22
C LEU A 532 10.48 -12.47 -34.26
N ALA A 533 11.17 -13.59 -34.41
CA ALA A 533 12.23 -13.76 -35.40
C ALA A 533 11.70 -13.58 -36.83
N ARG A 534 10.50 -14.08 -37.17
CA ARG A 534 9.85 -13.86 -38.48
C ARG A 534 9.48 -12.40 -38.72
N ARG A 535 9.17 -11.65 -37.66
CA ARG A 535 8.86 -10.22 -37.74
C ARG A 535 10.10 -9.35 -37.94
N TRP A 536 11.24 -9.74 -37.40
CA TRP A 536 12.45 -8.89 -37.37
C TRP A 536 13.59 -9.39 -38.25
N ILE A 537 13.70 -10.70 -38.45
CA ILE A 537 14.86 -11.37 -39.06
C ILE A 537 14.49 -11.99 -40.40
N TYR A 538 13.46 -12.84 -40.44
CA TYR A 538 13.18 -13.67 -41.62
C TYR A 538 12.38 -13.00 -42.72
N GLU A 539 12.67 -13.34 -43.98
CA GLU A 539 11.83 -12.97 -45.13
C GLU A 539 10.40 -13.58 -45.03
N PRO A 540 9.36 -12.93 -45.60
CA PRO A 540 9.39 -11.68 -46.37
C PRO A 540 9.17 -10.42 -45.51
N LYS A 541 8.85 -10.57 -44.21
CA LYS A 541 8.40 -9.47 -43.34
C LYS A 541 9.49 -8.90 -42.43
N GLY A 542 10.60 -9.62 -42.27
CA GLY A 542 11.71 -9.25 -41.40
C GLY A 542 12.52 -8.06 -41.90
N PHE A 543 13.06 -7.28 -40.97
CA PHE A 543 13.96 -6.16 -41.23
C PHE A 543 15.29 -6.62 -41.82
N LEU A 544 15.86 -7.72 -41.32
CA LEU A 544 17.17 -8.25 -41.78
C LEU A 544 17.07 -9.11 -43.05
N LYS A 545 15.87 -9.53 -43.45
CA LYS A 545 15.61 -10.34 -44.66
C LYS A 545 16.54 -11.54 -44.83
N ILE A 546 16.77 -12.30 -43.75
CA ILE A 546 17.54 -13.54 -43.82
C ILE A 546 16.60 -14.68 -44.20
N CYS A 547 17.03 -15.60 -45.06
CA CYS A 547 16.22 -16.77 -45.40
C CYS A 547 16.20 -17.74 -44.21
N ALA A 548 15.05 -18.31 -43.87
CA ALA A 548 14.96 -19.27 -42.75
C ALA A 548 15.81 -20.54 -42.97
N ASP A 549 16.13 -20.84 -44.24
CA ASP A 549 16.95 -21.97 -44.66
C ASP A 549 18.44 -21.63 -44.83
N ASP A 550 18.85 -20.42 -44.44
CA ASP A 550 20.25 -19.99 -44.50
C ASP A 550 21.13 -20.88 -43.61
N VAL A 551 22.33 -21.22 -44.13
CA VAL A 551 23.35 -22.03 -43.46
C VAL A 551 23.74 -21.43 -42.11
N LEU A 552 23.72 -20.10 -42.00
CA LEU A 552 24.02 -19.38 -40.75
C LEU A 552 23.05 -19.71 -39.61
N ILE A 553 21.83 -20.15 -39.93
CA ILE A 553 20.77 -20.40 -38.97
C ILE A 553 20.67 -21.90 -38.69
N ARG A 554 20.81 -22.72 -39.73
CA ARG A 554 20.82 -24.19 -39.62
C ARG A 554 22.03 -24.76 -38.88
N ASN A 555 23.16 -24.05 -38.85
CA ASN A 555 24.37 -24.46 -38.12
C ASN A 555 24.40 -24.03 -36.65
N THR A 556 23.29 -23.54 -36.10
CA THR A 556 23.22 -23.15 -34.68
C THR A 556 22.79 -24.34 -33.83
N ASP A 557 23.38 -24.45 -32.64
CA ASP A 557 23.00 -25.42 -31.60
C ASP A 557 21.50 -25.35 -31.28
N ILE A 558 20.94 -24.13 -31.29
CA ILE A 558 19.53 -23.86 -31.03
C ILE A 558 18.63 -24.55 -32.05
N TRP A 559 18.97 -24.53 -33.34
CA TRP A 559 18.14 -25.12 -34.41
C TRP A 559 18.08 -26.66 -34.29
N GLU A 560 19.20 -27.30 -34.00
CA GLU A 560 19.26 -28.75 -33.78
C GLU A 560 18.42 -29.18 -32.59
N ILE A 561 18.54 -28.45 -31.47
CA ILE A 561 17.77 -28.73 -30.25
C ILE A 561 16.28 -28.51 -30.49
N GLN A 562 15.90 -27.45 -31.22
CA GLN A 562 14.51 -27.16 -31.55
C GLN A 562 13.87 -28.28 -32.38
N ARG A 563 14.58 -28.84 -33.38
CA ARG A 563 14.07 -29.98 -34.16
C ARG A 563 13.90 -31.24 -33.33
N ALA A 564 14.82 -31.51 -32.40
CA ALA A 564 14.68 -32.63 -31.48
C ALA A 564 13.41 -32.47 -30.61
N LEU A 565 13.17 -31.27 -30.07
CA LEU A 565 11.97 -30.96 -29.30
C LEU A 565 10.68 -31.07 -30.15
N GLU A 566 10.69 -30.57 -31.38
CA GLU A 566 9.55 -30.65 -32.31
C GLU A 566 9.14 -32.10 -32.57
N SER A 567 10.11 -32.99 -32.76
CA SER A 567 9.85 -34.42 -32.95
C SER A 567 9.16 -35.06 -31.73
N GLU A 568 9.60 -34.71 -30.52
CA GLU A 568 9.02 -35.21 -29.26
C GLU A 568 7.60 -34.67 -29.03
N VAL A 569 7.39 -33.37 -29.26
CA VAL A 569 6.07 -32.74 -29.11
C VAL A 569 5.08 -33.30 -30.14
N SER A 570 5.52 -33.54 -31.37
CA SER A 570 4.69 -34.14 -32.42
C SER A 570 4.26 -35.56 -32.04
N THR A 571 5.14 -36.35 -31.41
CA THR A 571 4.76 -37.68 -30.90
C THR A 571 3.73 -37.59 -29.77
N LEU A 572 3.85 -36.61 -28.87
CA LEU A 572 2.91 -36.40 -27.75
C LEU A 572 1.51 -35.97 -28.22
N GLN A 573 1.44 -35.12 -29.24
CA GLN A 573 0.18 -34.69 -29.84
C GLN A 573 -0.51 -35.82 -30.62
N CYS A 574 0.25 -36.73 -31.23
CA CYS A 574 -0.31 -37.92 -31.87
C CYS A 574 -0.78 -38.99 -30.88
N SER A 575 -0.23 -39.06 -29.66
CA SER A 575 -0.63 -40.03 -28.63
C SER A 575 -1.79 -39.55 -27.73
N SER A 576 -2.23 -38.31 -27.88
CA SER A 576 -3.36 -37.70 -27.14
C SER A 576 -4.65 -37.60 -27.98
N LEU A 577 -4.61 -38.09 -29.23
CA LEU A 577 -5.73 -38.44 -30.10
C LEU A 577 -6.01 -39.93 -29.99
#